data_AF-A0A7S2D9I9-F1
#
_entry.id   AF-A0A7S2D9I9-F1
#
_cell.length_a   1.000
_cell.length_b   1.000
_cell.length_c   1.000
_cell.angle_alpha   90.00
_cell.angle_beta   90.00
_cell.angle_gamma   90.00
#
_symmetry.space_group_name_H-M   'P 1'
#
loop_
_entity.id
_entity.type
_entity.pdbx_description
1 polymer ?
#
loop_
_entity_poly.entity_id
_entity_poly.type
_entity_poly.pdbx_seq_one_letter_code
_entity_poly.pdbx_strand_id
1 'polypeptide(L)'
;GNVTSMWLAALSRFGLTRLTGARANRGEIQRLAASLHLSLRRTIYGEGGAETFHVLVKPRANNQAYTNAELPLHTDLPFYAHPPDVQLLHAVRQDKELTGGESIFADAQFATQHLDAGSLAMLRSTLVTFEDIDPAEPPKYHLEASHPVVELVQAGWETGWES
;
A
#
# COMPACT_ATOMS: atom_id res chain seq x y z
N GLY A 1 -23.94 5.49 4.90
CA GLY A 1 -24.59 5.76 6.20
C GLY A 1 -23.57 6.33 7.17
N ASN A 2 -24.00 6.85 8.33
CA ASN A 2 -23.14 7.55 9.31
C ASN A 2 -21.81 6.80 9.61
N VAL A 3 -21.87 5.48 9.77
CA VAL A 3 -20.69 4.62 10.04
C VAL A 3 -19.64 4.65 8.91
N THR A 4 -20.06 4.62 7.65
CA THR A 4 -19.14 4.69 6.50
C THR A 4 -18.39 6.02 6.48
N SER A 5 -19.12 7.13 6.69
CA SER A 5 -18.52 8.46 6.74
C SER A 5 -17.57 8.61 7.92
N MET A 6 -17.91 8.07 9.10
CA MET A 6 -17.01 8.03 10.25
C MET A 6 -15.74 7.23 9.97
N TRP A 7 -15.86 6.09 9.30
CA TRP A 7 -14.70 5.28 8.92
C TRP A 7 -13.78 6.02 7.93
N LEU A 8 -14.34 6.61 6.87
CA LEU A 8 -13.56 7.38 5.91
C LEU A 8 -12.90 8.61 6.54
N ALA A 9 -13.60 9.30 7.43
CA ALA A 9 -13.03 10.41 8.21
C ALA A 9 -11.90 9.95 9.14
N ALA A 10 -12.05 8.78 9.79
CA ALA A 10 -11.00 8.19 10.61
C ALA A 10 -9.79 7.78 9.77
N LEU A 11 -10.01 7.16 8.60
CA LEU A 11 -8.92 6.80 7.70
C LEU A 11 -8.17 8.04 7.20
N SER A 12 -8.89 9.10 6.81
CA SER A 12 -8.28 10.36 6.38
C SER A 12 -7.50 11.03 7.52
N ARG A 13 -8.01 11.00 8.76
CA ARG A 13 -7.37 11.66 9.90
C ARG A 13 -6.15 10.89 10.44
N PHE A 14 -6.25 9.56 10.51
CA PHE A 14 -5.25 8.72 11.19
C PHE A 14 -4.35 7.93 10.23
N GLY A 15 -4.65 7.91 8.92
CA GLY A 15 -3.90 7.14 7.92
C GLY A 15 -4.09 5.63 7.97
N LEU A 16 -4.64 5.08 9.06
CA LEU A 16 -4.83 3.64 9.25
C LEU A 16 -6.15 3.36 9.99
N THR A 17 -6.93 2.40 9.50
CA THR A 17 -8.14 1.91 10.17
C THR A 17 -8.24 0.39 10.03
N ARG A 18 -8.89 -0.26 11.02
CA ARG A 18 -9.17 -1.70 10.98
C ARG A 18 -10.67 -1.94 10.90
N LEU A 19 -11.11 -2.56 9.81
CA LEU A 19 -12.46 -3.10 9.69
C LEU A 19 -12.50 -4.54 10.19
N THR A 20 -13.53 -4.90 10.95
CA THR A 20 -13.72 -6.25 11.50
C THR A 20 -15.05 -6.85 11.05
N GLY A 21 -15.16 -8.18 11.06
CA GLY A 21 -16.38 -8.89 10.68
C GLY A 21 -16.49 -9.23 9.18
N ALA A 22 -15.43 -8.99 8.40
CA ALA A 22 -15.32 -9.52 7.04
C ALA A 22 -15.28 -11.06 7.08
N ARG A 23 -15.82 -11.70 6.03
CA ARG A 23 -15.78 -13.16 5.91
C ARG A 23 -14.37 -13.60 5.52
N ALA A 24 -13.93 -14.76 5.99
CA ALA A 24 -12.64 -15.36 5.64
C ALA A 24 -12.59 -15.91 4.20
N ASN A 25 -13.02 -15.12 3.20
CA ASN A 25 -13.12 -15.50 1.79
C ASN A 25 -12.41 -14.48 0.89
N ARG A 26 -12.00 -14.93 -0.29
CA ARG A 26 -11.56 -14.01 -1.36
C ARG A 26 -12.77 -13.20 -1.86
N GLY A 27 -12.54 -11.97 -2.31
CA GLY A 27 -13.59 -11.11 -2.88
C GLY A 27 -14.18 -10.07 -1.91
N GLU A 28 -13.83 -10.08 -0.61
CA GLU A 28 -14.38 -9.10 0.35
C GLU A 28 -13.96 -7.66 0.01
N ILE A 29 -12.73 -7.44 -0.47
CA ILE A 29 -12.25 -6.12 -0.90
C ILE A 29 -13.06 -5.60 -2.09
N GLN A 30 -13.32 -6.45 -3.09
CA GLN A 30 -14.15 -6.11 -4.24
C GLN A 30 -15.59 -5.78 -3.81
N ARG A 31 -16.16 -6.55 -2.88
CA ARG A 31 -17.50 -6.28 -2.35
C ARG A 31 -17.55 -4.96 -1.60
N LEU A 32 -16.54 -4.68 -0.77
CA LEU A 32 -16.42 -3.41 -0.06
C LEU A 32 -16.32 -2.25 -1.06
N ALA A 33 -15.41 -2.33 -2.03
CA ALA A 33 -15.24 -1.31 -3.06
C ALA A 33 -16.54 -1.07 -3.85
N ALA A 34 -17.21 -2.14 -4.29
CA ALA A 34 -18.50 -2.06 -4.97
C ALA A 34 -19.59 -1.40 -4.11
N SER A 35 -19.66 -1.72 -2.81
CA SER A 35 -20.63 -1.12 -1.89
C SER A 35 -20.43 0.39 -1.67
N LEU A 36 -19.20 0.87 -1.89
CA LEU A 36 -18.79 2.26 -1.77
C LEU A 36 -18.74 3.00 -3.11
N HIS A 37 -19.03 2.29 -4.22
CA HIS A 37 -18.86 2.79 -5.59
C HIS A 37 -17.42 3.30 -5.87
N LEU A 38 -16.42 2.63 -5.28
CA LEU A 38 -15.00 2.91 -5.49
C LEU A 38 -14.43 1.99 -6.56
N SER A 39 -13.60 2.55 -7.45
CA SER A 39 -12.80 1.77 -8.39
C SER A 39 -11.50 1.32 -7.75
N LEU A 40 -11.20 0.02 -7.83
CA LEU A 40 -9.90 -0.50 -7.43
C LEU A 40 -8.88 -0.21 -8.54
N ARG A 41 -7.70 0.29 -8.15
CA ARG A 41 -6.60 0.54 -9.08
C ARG A 41 -5.97 -0.78 -9.51
N ARG A 42 -5.98 -1.05 -10.81
CA ARG A 42 -5.27 -2.21 -11.39
C ARG A 42 -3.76 -1.95 -11.43
N THR A 43 -2.97 -2.96 -11.10
CA THR A 43 -1.51 -2.95 -11.13
C THR A 43 -0.99 -4.21 -11.80
N ILE A 44 0.34 -4.32 -11.98
CA ILE A 44 1.00 -5.52 -12.53
C ILE A 44 0.80 -6.79 -11.69
N TYR A 45 0.38 -6.68 -10.44
CA TYR A 45 0.20 -7.84 -9.55
C TYR A 45 -1.17 -8.54 -9.69
N GLY A 46 -2.10 -7.95 -10.43
CA GLY A 46 -3.40 -8.56 -10.71
C GLY A 46 -3.30 -9.82 -11.56
N GLU A 47 -3.40 -11.01 -10.94
CA GLU A 47 -3.37 -12.29 -11.66
C GLU A 47 -4.54 -12.38 -12.68
N GLY A 48 -4.24 -12.68 -13.94
CA GLY A 48 -5.26 -12.80 -14.99
C GLY A 48 -6.03 -11.51 -15.29
N GLY A 49 -5.46 -10.33 -14.96
CA GLY A 49 -6.12 -9.04 -15.12
C GLY A 49 -7.09 -8.69 -13.98
N ALA A 50 -7.02 -9.42 -12.86
CA ALA A 50 -7.80 -9.12 -11.67
C ALA A 50 -7.41 -7.78 -11.04
N GLU A 51 -8.36 -7.18 -10.30
CA GLU A 51 -8.16 -5.93 -9.57
C GLU A 51 -7.44 -6.11 -8.22
N THR A 52 -7.30 -7.36 -7.77
CA THR A 52 -6.68 -7.71 -6.48
C THR A 52 -5.69 -8.84 -6.69
N PHE A 53 -4.74 -8.96 -5.77
CA PHE A 53 -3.76 -10.04 -5.72
C PHE A 53 -3.80 -10.77 -4.38
N HIS A 54 -3.09 -11.90 -4.30
CA HIS A 54 -3.06 -12.74 -3.11
C HIS A 54 -1.65 -12.82 -2.54
N VAL A 55 -1.50 -12.32 -1.32
CA VAL A 55 -0.27 -12.41 -0.52
C VAL A 55 -0.23 -13.77 0.17
N LEU A 56 0.62 -14.65 -0.35
CA LEU A 56 0.89 -16.00 0.16
C LEU A 56 2.31 -16.40 -0.26
N VAL A 57 2.91 -17.35 0.46
CA VAL A 57 4.24 -17.86 0.12
C VAL A 57 4.17 -18.61 -1.22
N LYS A 58 4.91 -18.13 -2.23
CA LYS A 58 4.97 -18.73 -3.57
C LYS A 58 6.34 -19.37 -3.81
N PRO A 59 6.42 -20.57 -4.41
CA PRO A 59 7.68 -21.08 -4.95
C PRO A 59 8.23 -20.10 -5.99
N ARG A 60 9.54 -19.80 -5.93
CA ARG A 60 10.20 -18.82 -6.83
C ARG A 60 9.50 -17.44 -6.81
N ALA A 61 9.29 -16.91 -5.60
CA ALA A 61 8.73 -15.59 -5.39
C ALA A 61 9.54 -14.52 -6.14
N ASN A 62 8.84 -13.69 -6.92
CA ASN A 62 9.39 -12.53 -7.62
C ASN A 62 9.22 -11.23 -6.83
N ASN A 63 8.55 -11.28 -5.67
CA ASN A 63 8.37 -10.17 -4.75
C ASN A 63 8.52 -10.70 -3.32
N GLN A 64 9.19 -9.94 -2.45
CA GLN A 64 9.43 -10.30 -1.05
C GLN A 64 8.13 -10.56 -0.28
N ALA A 65 7.03 -9.89 -0.64
CA ALA A 65 5.70 -10.11 -0.07
C ALA A 65 5.16 -11.55 -0.30
N TYR A 66 5.71 -12.29 -1.28
CA TYR A 66 5.37 -13.69 -1.53
C TYR A 66 6.34 -14.68 -0.89
N THR A 67 7.10 -14.25 0.12
CA THR A 67 8.02 -15.08 0.91
C THR A 67 7.55 -15.18 2.36
N ASN A 68 8.24 -15.98 3.18
CA ASN A 68 8.05 -16.04 4.63
C ASN A 68 9.07 -15.18 5.41
N ALA A 69 9.86 -14.37 4.71
CA ALA A 69 10.82 -13.45 5.33
C ALA A 69 10.09 -12.24 5.91
N GLU A 70 10.72 -11.59 6.88
CA GLU A 70 10.25 -10.30 7.39
C GLU A 70 10.22 -9.27 6.24
N LEU A 71 9.18 -8.43 6.25
CA LEU A 71 9.05 -7.31 5.35
C LEU A 71 9.19 -6.02 6.18
N PRO A 72 10.32 -5.30 6.09
CA PRO A 72 10.54 -4.07 6.85
C PRO A 72 9.50 -2.99 6.53
N LEU A 73 9.47 -1.91 7.31
CA LEU A 73 8.64 -0.74 7.00
C LEU A 73 8.94 -0.23 5.57
N HIS A 74 7.89 -0.12 4.76
CA HIS A 74 7.95 0.30 3.37
C HIS A 74 6.63 0.95 2.96
N THR A 75 6.65 1.66 1.84
CA THR A 75 5.45 2.04 1.08
C THR A 75 5.35 1.15 -0.15
N ASP A 76 4.12 0.86 -0.57
CA ASP A 76 3.86 -0.03 -1.68
C ASP A 76 4.10 0.65 -3.04
N LEU A 77 4.74 -0.10 -3.94
CA LEU A 77 4.86 0.22 -5.37
C LEU A 77 5.50 1.60 -5.71
N PRO A 78 6.64 1.98 -5.10
CA PRO A 78 7.30 3.26 -5.36
C PRO A 78 7.88 3.38 -6.79
N PHE A 79 7.90 2.29 -7.55
CA PHE A 79 8.30 2.23 -8.97
C PHE A 79 7.19 2.69 -9.94
N TYR A 80 6.01 3.11 -9.44
CA TYR A 80 5.06 3.88 -10.24
C TYR A 80 5.26 5.36 -10.02
N ALA A 81 5.23 6.16 -11.10
CA ALA A 81 5.26 7.63 -11.02
C ALA A 81 4.17 8.25 -10.11
N HIS A 82 3.07 7.52 -9.92
CA HIS A 82 2.06 7.81 -8.92
C HIS A 82 1.77 6.52 -8.15
N PRO A 83 2.36 6.27 -6.97
CA PRO A 83 2.04 5.09 -6.17
C PRO A 83 0.56 5.09 -5.71
N PRO A 84 0.01 3.97 -5.20
CA PRO A 84 -1.35 3.95 -4.66
C PRO A 84 -1.48 4.78 -3.37
N ASP A 85 -2.53 5.61 -3.28
CA ASP A 85 -2.77 6.46 -2.10
C ASP A 85 -3.30 5.69 -0.89
N VAL A 86 -4.10 4.64 -1.14
CA VAL A 86 -4.74 3.82 -0.11
C VAL A 86 -4.58 2.34 -0.46
N GLN A 87 -4.11 1.56 0.51
CA GLN A 87 -4.00 0.10 0.41
C GLN A 87 -5.10 -0.58 1.25
N LEU A 88 -5.71 -1.63 0.69
CA LEU A 88 -6.66 -2.49 1.40
C LEU A 88 -6.07 -3.89 1.53
N LEU A 89 -5.92 -4.37 2.77
CA LEU A 89 -5.48 -5.73 3.07
C LEU A 89 -6.59 -6.48 3.80
N HIS A 90 -6.88 -7.70 3.34
CA HIS A 90 -7.90 -8.57 3.93
C HIS A 90 -7.29 -9.90 4.35
N ALA A 91 -7.22 -10.12 5.66
CA ALA A 91 -6.73 -11.36 6.23
C ALA A 91 -7.76 -12.49 6.04
N VAL A 92 -7.55 -13.31 5.01
CA VAL A 92 -8.39 -14.48 4.70
C VAL A 92 -8.06 -15.67 5.62
N ARG A 93 -6.77 -15.89 5.90
CA ARG A 93 -6.27 -16.95 6.78
C ARG A 93 -5.04 -16.43 7.51
N GLN A 94 -5.02 -16.63 8.83
CA GLN A 94 -3.81 -16.58 9.64
C GLN A 94 -3.74 -17.91 10.37
N ASP A 95 -2.67 -18.67 10.16
CA ASP A 95 -2.54 -19.99 10.80
C ASP A 95 -2.16 -19.82 12.27
N LYS A 96 -2.81 -20.58 13.15
CA LYS A 96 -2.56 -20.51 14.59
C LYS A 96 -1.23 -21.16 14.99
N GLU A 97 -0.70 -22.03 14.13
CA GLU A 97 0.58 -22.70 14.33
C GLU A 97 1.77 -21.88 13.83
N LEU A 98 1.52 -20.79 13.09
CA LEU A 98 2.57 -19.88 12.65
C LEU A 98 3.05 -19.03 13.82
N THR A 99 4.37 -18.97 13.98
CA THR A 99 5.04 -17.98 14.82
C THR A 99 5.43 -16.80 13.93
N GLY A 100 5.01 -15.59 14.30
CA GLY A 100 5.26 -14.37 13.53
C GLY A 100 4.11 -13.97 12.60
N GLY A 101 4.40 -13.10 11.63
CA GLY A 101 3.42 -12.60 10.66
C GLY A 101 2.55 -11.45 11.20
N GLU A 102 3.01 -10.79 12.25
CA GLU A 102 2.40 -9.58 12.79
C GLU A 102 2.50 -8.44 11.77
N SER A 103 1.43 -7.67 11.64
CA SER A 103 1.48 -6.42 10.89
C SER A 103 2.08 -5.32 11.76
N ILE A 104 3.09 -4.64 11.25
CA ILE A 104 3.69 -3.44 11.85
C ILE A 104 3.34 -2.21 11.00
N PHE A 105 3.17 -1.07 11.64
CA PHE A 105 2.87 0.20 11.00
C PHE A 105 3.63 1.32 11.69
N ALA A 106 4.00 2.36 10.94
CA ALA A 106 4.63 3.55 11.47
C ALA A 106 4.03 4.81 10.82
N ASP A 107 3.90 5.88 11.61
CA ASP A 107 3.54 7.19 11.08
C ASP A 107 4.79 7.87 10.51
N ALA A 108 4.91 7.86 9.18
CA ALA A 108 6.02 8.47 8.47
C ALA A 108 6.05 10.00 8.66
N GLN A 109 4.89 10.66 8.75
CA GLN A 109 4.84 12.11 8.97
C GLN A 109 5.43 12.45 10.34
N PHE A 110 5.05 11.72 11.39
CA PHE A 110 5.64 11.87 12.71
C PHE A 110 7.13 11.51 12.74
N ALA A 111 7.53 10.43 12.05
CA ALA A 111 8.94 10.02 11.97
C ALA A 111 9.83 11.12 11.36
N THR A 112 9.36 11.82 10.32
CA THR A 112 10.14 12.92 9.71
C THR A 112 10.37 14.11 10.64
N GLN A 113 9.52 14.33 11.65
CA GLN A 113 9.69 15.39 12.65
C GLN A 113 10.86 15.11 13.62
N HIS A 114 11.33 13.86 13.67
CA HIS A 114 12.42 13.42 14.53
C HIS A 114 13.76 13.36 13.81
N LEU A 115 13.80 13.70 12.52
CA LEU A 115 15.03 13.79 11.74
C LEU A 115 15.70 15.15 11.97
N ASP A 116 17.04 15.16 11.98
CA ASP A 116 17.78 16.42 11.92
C ASP A 116 17.58 17.08 10.54
N ALA A 117 17.81 18.40 10.48
CA ALA A 117 17.58 19.19 9.27
C ALA A 117 18.41 18.72 8.07
N GLY A 118 19.62 18.20 8.29
CA GLY A 118 20.49 17.69 7.24
C GLY A 118 19.95 16.40 6.64
N SER A 119 19.60 15.42 7.49
CA SER A 119 18.99 14.16 7.05
C SER A 119 17.66 14.39 6.33
N LEU A 120 16.81 15.28 6.85
CA LEU A 120 15.53 15.61 6.21
C LEU A 120 15.75 16.28 4.84
N ALA A 121 16.71 17.21 4.73
CA ALA A 121 17.03 17.84 3.45
C ALA A 121 17.52 16.81 2.43
N MET A 122 18.42 15.91 2.83
CA MET A 122 18.94 14.85 1.97
C MET A 122 17.83 13.93 1.45
N LEU A 123 16.91 13.48 2.32
CA LEU A 123 15.80 12.59 1.93
C LEU A 123 14.76 13.29 1.03
N ARG A 124 14.69 14.62 1.07
CA ARG A 124 13.79 15.43 0.24
C ARG A 124 14.38 15.79 -1.12
N SER A 125 15.70 15.90 -1.24
CA SER A 125 16.36 16.34 -2.48
C SER A 125 16.96 15.21 -3.30
N THR A 126 17.27 14.07 -2.68
CA THR A 126 17.89 12.94 -3.36
C THR A 126 16.83 12.10 -4.04
N LEU A 127 16.84 12.07 -5.37
CA LEU A 127 16.00 11.14 -6.14
C LEU A 127 16.56 9.73 -6.00
N VAL A 128 15.71 8.80 -5.55
CA VAL A 128 15.97 7.37 -5.52
C VAL A 128 15.19 6.73 -6.66
N THR A 129 15.87 5.94 -7.48
CA THR A 129 15.23 5.13 -8.52
C THR A 129 14.72 3.83 -7.92
N PHE A 130 13.44 3.58 -8.10
CA PHE A 130 12.75 2.34 -7.74
C PHE A 130 12.39 1.59 -9.01
N GLU A 131 12.63 0.28 -9.01
CA GLU A 131 12.47 -0.56 -10.19
C GLU A 131 11.77 -1.88 -9.83
N ASP A 132 10.94 -2.38 -10.74
CA ASP A 132 10.37 -3.74 -10.68
C ASP A 132 10.38 -4.35 -12.10
N ILE A 133 11.07 -5.48 -12.25
CA ILE A 133 11.27 -6.17 -13.52
C ILE A 133 10.68 -7.58 -13.43
N ASP A 134 9.87 -7.95 -14.41
CA ASP A 134 9.38 -9.32 -14.53
C ASP A 134 10.56 -10.28 -14.76
N PRO A 135 10.77 -11.32 -13.94
CA PRO A 135 11.93 -12.22 -14.07
C PRO A 135 11.86 -13.16 -15.28
N ALA A 136 10.88 -13.03 -16.17
CA ALA A 136 10.77 -13.83 -17.39
C ALA A 136 11.77 -13.35 -18.47
N GLU A 137 12.08 -14.23 -19.43
CA GLU A 137 12.87 -13.88 -20.60
C GLU A 137 12.06 -14.09 -21.90
N PRO A 138 11.70 -13.02 -22.64
CA PRO A 138 11.88 -11.60 -22.30
C PRO A 138 10.93 -11.14 -21.16
N PRO A 139 11.26 -10.04 -20.45
CA PRO A 139 10.44 -9.54 -19.35
C PRO A 139 9.10 -9.01 -19.89
N LYS A 140 7.99 -9.33 -19.21
CA LYS A 140 6.66 -8.82 -19.59
C LYS A 140 6.44 -7.36 -19.17
N TYR A 141 7.14 -6.92 -18.13
CA TYR A 141 7.14 -5.53 -17.68
C TYR A 141 8.52 -5.16 -17.14
N HIS A 142 8.79 -3.87 -17.21
CA HIS A 142 9.86 -3.19 -16.50
C HIS A 142 9.27 -1.83 -16.11
N LEU A 143 9.05 -1.64 -14.81
CA LEU A 143 8.57 -0.39 -14.24
C LEU A 143 9.72 0.29 -13.51
N GLU A 144 9.88 1.59 -13.76
CA GLU A 144 10.87 2.43 -13.10
C GLU A 144 10.24 3.79 -12.80
N ALA A 145 10.49 4.29 -11.59
CA ALA A 145 10.21 5.68 -11.24
C ALA A 145 11.26 6.21 -10.26
N SER A 146 11.52 7.52 -10.31
CA SER A 146 12.49 8.17 -9.43
C SER A 146 11.80 9.21 -8.57
N HIS A 147 11.92 9.04 -7.24
CA HIS A 147 11.22 9.83 -6.24
C HIS A 147 12.17 10.18 -5.08
N PRO A 148 12.06 11.35 -4.44
CA PRO A 148 12.59 11.54 -3.10
C PRO A 148 11.93 10.55 -2.12
N VAL A 149 12.67 10.14 -1.09
CA VAL A 149 12.09 9.28 -0.03
C VAL A 149 11.04 10.04 0.79
N VAL A 150 11.22 11.36 0.94
CA VAL A 150 10.25 12.25 1.61
C VAL A 150 9.77 13.28 0.61
N GLU A 151 8.55 13.12 0.12
CA GLU A 151 7.91 14.10 -0.75
C GLU A 151 7.04 15.07 0.05
N LEU A 152 7.08 16.35 -0.34
CA LEU A 152 6.11 17.33 0.14
C LEU A 152 4.89 17.28 -0.78
N VAL A 153 3.73 16.99 -0.21
CA VAL A 153 2.46 17.15 -0.91
C VAL A 153 2.31 18.64 -1.25
N GLN A 154 2.21 18.98 -2.54
CA GLN A 154 1.79 20.32 -2.92
C GLN A 154 0.40 20.55 -2.32
N ALA A 155 0.25 21.63 -1.55
CA ALA A 155 -1.03 22.07 -1.02
C ALA A 155 -1.99 22.34 -2.20
N GLY A 156 -2.78 21.33 -2.58
CA GLY A 156 -3.68 21.37 -3.73
C GLY A 156 -4.89 20.46 -3.61
N TRP A 157 -4.95 19.60 -2.60
CA TRP A 157 -6.20 18.91 -2.22
C TRP A 157 -6.96 19.77 -1.20
N GLU A 158 -7.37 20.96 -1.61
CA GLU A 158 -8.56 21.58 -1.03
C GLU A 158 -9.75 20.74 -1.48
N THR A 159 -10.21 19.84 -0.62
CA THR A 159 -11.50 19.20 -0.82
C THR A 159 -12.54 20.31 -0.74
N GLY A 160 -13.10 20.72 -1.88
CA GLY A 160 -14.13 21.78 -2.00
C GLY A 160 -15.47 21.42 -1.36
N TRP A 161 -15.44 21.04 -0.08
CA TRP A 161 -16.59 20.87 0.80
C TRP A 161 -16.48 21.88 1.93
N GLU A 162 -16.52 23.17 1.59
CA GLU A 162 -16.88 24.20 2.56
C GLU A 162 -18.40 24.41 2.53
N SER A 163 -19.02 24.07 3.67
CA SER A 163 -20.38 24.36 4.17
C SER A 163 -21.59 24.13 3.28
#